data_AF-R5IVT9-F1
#
_entry.id   AF-R5IVT9-F1
#
_cell.length_a   1.000
_cell.length_b   1.000
_cell.length_c   1.000
_cell.angle_alpha   90.00
_cell.angle_beta   90.00
_cell.angle_gamma   90.00
#
_symmetry.space_group_name_H-M   'P 1'
#
loop_
_entity.id
_entity.type
_entity.pdbx_description
1 polymer ?
#
loop_
_entity_poly.entity_id
_entity_poly.type
_entity_poly.pdbx_seq_one_letter_code
_entity_poly.pdbx_strand_id
1 'polypeptide(L)' 'MLNKLFKLIKKFIMSFFMLYGYNVIVPATAIIPINFITVLLITIFSIPAFIFLIIIRLVVY' A
#
# COMPACT_ATOMS: atom_id res chain seq x y z
N MET A 1 1.38 -16.84 19.90
CA MET A 1 1.89 -15.54 19.40
C MET A 1 2.43 -15.62 17.97
N LEU A 2 3.10 -16.71 17.58
CA LEU A 2 3.63 -16.96 16.23
C LEU A 2 2.60 -16.66 15.11
N ASN A 3 1.35 -17.12 15.26
CA ASN A 3 0.29 -16.90 14.27
C ASN A 3 -0.05 -15.41 14.04
N LYS A 4 0.08 -14.56 15.08
CA LYS A 4 -0.14 -13.11 14.94
C LYS A 4 1.00 -12.46 14.16
N LEU A 5 2.25 -12.89 14.41
CA LEU A 5 3.44 -12.44 13.69
C LEU A 5 3.36 -12.82 12.20
N PHE A 6 3.02 -14.08 11.89
CA PHE A 6 2.82 -14.53 10.51
C PHE A 6 1.71 -13.75 9.79
N LYS A 7 0.60 -13.43 10.50
CA LYS A 7 -0.47 -12.60 9.95
C LYS A 7 0.02 -11.18 9.63
N LEU A 8 0.86 -10.61 10.49
CA LEU A 8 1.47 -9.29 10.27
C LEU A 8 2.40 -9.31 9.04
N ILE A 9 3.30 -10.29 8.96
CA ILE A 9 4.21 -10.44 7.81
C ILE A 9 3.43 -10.62 6.51
N LYS A 10 2.37 -11.44 6.52
CA LYS A 10 1.49 -11.61 5.35
C LYS A 10 0.84 -10.30 4.92
N LYS A 11 0.36 -9.49 5.87
CA LYS A 11 -0.20 -8.15 5.57
C LYS A 11 0.84 -7.20 5.00
N PHE A 12 2.05 -7.23 5.53
CA PHE A 12 3.16 -6.42 5.04
C PHE A 12 3.52 -6.77 3.59
N ILE A 13 3.66 -8.07 3.30
CA ILE A 13 3.90 -8.57 1.93
C ILE A 13 2.75 -8.17 0.99
N MET A 14 1.48 -8.33 1.40
CA MET A 14 0.35 -7.90 0.55
C MET A 14 0.32 -6.39 0.32
N SER A 15 0.81 -5.58 1.26
CA SER A 15 0.89 -4.13 1.11
C SER A 15 1.88 -3.74 0.01
N PHE A 16 3.03 -4.42 -0.08
CA PHE A 16 3.95 -4.28 -1.20
C PHE A 16 3.31 -4.68 -2.53
N PHE A 17 2.63 -5.83 -2.57
CA PHE A 17 1.96 -6.27 -3.80
C PHE A 17 0.85 -5.32 -4.25
N MET A 18 0.07 -4.75 -3.33
CA MET A 18 -0.95 -3.76 -3.66
C MET A 18 -0.33 -2.51 -4.29
N LEU A 19 0.70 -1.93 -3.66
CA LEU A 19 1.38 -0.74 -4.17
C LEU A 19 2.07 -1.01 -5.51
N TYR A 20 2.80 -2.13 -5.61
CA TYR A 20 3.50 -2.51 -6.83
C TYR A 20 2.52 -2.77 -7.98
N GLY A 21 1.47 -3.56 -7.72
CA GLY A 21 0.44 -3.87 -8.71
C GLY A 21 -0.26 -2.61 -9.24
N TYR A 22 -0.57 -1.66 -8.36
CA TYR A 22 -1.10 -0.37 -8.78
C TYR A 22 -0.10 0.44 -9.61
N ASN A 23 1.15 0.56 -9.16
CA ASN A 23 2.16 1.36 -9.87
C ASN A 23 2.48 0.82 -11.28
N VAL A 24 2.28 -0.47 -11.54
CA VAL A 24 2.45 -1.08 -12.86
C VAL A 24 1.37 -0.64 -13.86
N ILE A 25 0.15 -0.38 -13.40
CA ILE A 25 -1.01 -0.12 -14.28
C ILE A 25 -1.31 1.37 -14.47
N VAL A 26 -0.63 2.26 -13.74
CA VAL A 26 -0.87 3.71 -13.78
C VAL A 26 0.27 4.45 -14.48
N PRO A 27 -0.01 5.63 -15.08
CA PRO A 27 1.04 6.47 -15.63
C PRO A 27 2.02 6.95 -14.55
N ALA A 28 3.24 7.32 -14.98
CA ALA A 28 4.32 7.73 -14.07
C ALA A 28 3.93 8.88 -13.11
N THR A 29 3.03 9.78 -13.55
CA THR A 29 2.51 10.88 -12.72
C THR A 29 1.72 10.39 -11.52
N ALA A 30 0.98 9.29 -11.67
CA ALA A 30 0.09 8.72 -10.65
C ALA A 30 0.74 7.66 -9.75
N ILE A 31 2.05 7.42 -9.88
CA ILE A 31 2.76 6.44 -9.04
C ILE A 31 2.70 6.83 -7.57
N ILE A 32 2.30 5.88 -6.71
CA ILE A 32 2.41 6.02 -5.25
C ILE A 32 3.81 5.53 -4.83
N PRO A 33 4.63 6.35 -4.16
CA PRO A 33 5.96 5.93 -3.73
C PRO A 33 5.91 4.70 -2.81
N ILE A 34 6.73 3.69 -3.09
CA ILE A 34 6.87 2.50 -2.25
C ILE A 34 7.95 2.80 -1.19
N ASN A 35 7.53 3.27 -0.02
CA ASN A 35 8.42 3.53 1.11
C ASN A 35 7.83 2.98 2.41
N PHE A 36 8.59 3.09 3.49
CA PHE A 36 8.19 2.53 4.78
C PHE A 36 6.85 3.06 5.28
N ILE A 37 6.54 4.33 5.02
CA ILE A 37 5.31 5.00 5.47
C ILE A 37 4.09 4.47 4.70
N THR A 38 4.15 4.45 3.36
CA THR A 38 3.02 3.99 2.52
C THR A 38 2.73 2.52 2.74
N VAL A 39 3.77 1.69 2.86
CA VAL A 39 3.64 0.26 3.18
C VAL A 39 3.04 0.06 4.57
N LEU A 40 3.49 0.79 5.60
CA LEU A 40 2.94 0.67 6.95
C LEU A 40 1.47 1.09 7.01
N LEU A 41 1.11 2.19 6.35
CA LEU A 41 -0.28 2.65 6.29
C LEU A 41 -1.19 1.55 5.74
N ILE A 42 -0.81 0.92 4.62
CA ILE A 42 -1.57 -0.19 4.04
C ILE A 42 -1.49 -1.44 4.92
N THR A 43 -0.37 -1.69 5.60
CA THR A 43 -0.26 -2.86 6.49
C THR A 43 -1.24 -2.76 7.67
N ILE A 44 -1.39 -1.57 8.24
CA ILE A 44 -2.27 -1.29 9.39
C ILE A 44 -3.72 -1.21 8.95
N PHE A 45 -4.01 -0.35 7.95
CA PHE A 45 -5.37 0.00 7.55
C PHE A 45 -5.87 -0.75 6.31
N SER A 46 -5.04 -1.56 5.66
CA SER A 46 -5.40 -2.42 4.52
C SER A 46 -5.98 -1.63 3.33
N ILE A 47 -7.07 -2.13 2.73
CA ILE A 47 -7.72 -1.54 1.55
C ILE A 47 -8.13 -0.06 1.75
N PRO A 48 -8.71 0.35 2.90
CA PRO A 48 -9.01 1.76 3.17
C PRO A 48 -7.84 2.72 2.94
N ALA A 49 -6.65 2.43 3.51
CA ALA A 49 -5.49 3.29 3.29
C ALA A 49 -5.00 3.25 1.85
N PHE A 50 -5.09 2.11 1.18
CA PHE A 50 -4.71 2.01 -0.22
C PHE A 50 -5.59 2.89 -1.11
N ILE A 51 -6.91 2.84 -0.96
CA ILE A 51 -7.85 3.70 -1.69
C ILE A 51 -7.57 5.17 -1.37
N PHE A 52 -7.33 5.50 -0.09
CA PHE A 52 -7.01 6.87 0.32
C PHE A 52 -5.72 7.40 -0.32
N LEU A 53 -4.66 6.58 -0.40
CA LEU A 53 -3.42 6.95 -1.07
C LEU A 53 -3.62 7.17 -2.57
N ILE A 54 -4.45 6.36 -3.22
CA ILE A 54 -4.84 6.56 -4.63
C ILE A 54 -5.57 7.89 -4.80
N ILE A 55 -6.56 8.19 -3.95
CA ILE A 55 -7.32 9.45 -4.04
C ILE A 55 -6.39 10.65 -3.84
N ILE A 56 -5.53 10.63 -2.81
CA ILE A 56 -4.56 11.71 -2.59
C ILE A 56 -3.68 11.89 -3.82
N ARG A 57 -3.19 10.80 -4.41
CA ARG A 57 -2.25 10.87 -5.54
C ARG A 57 -2.90 11.31 -6.86
N LEU A 58 -4.21 11.18 -7.01
CA LEU A 58 -4.92 11.56 -8.24
C LEU A 58 -5.61 12.92 -8.14
N VAL A 59 -6.00 13.34 -6.93
CA VAL A 59 -6.81 14.55 -6.73
C VAL A 59 -5.99 15.72 -6.18
N VAL A 60 -4.97 15.44 -5.37
CA VAL A 60 -4.19 16.48 -4.68
C VAL A 60 -2.84 16.73 -5.36
N TYR A 61 -2.20 15.68 -5.88
CA TYR A 61 -0.89 15.71 -6.53
C TYR A 61 -1.02 15.35 -8.01
#